data_AF-A0A6I9PFE8-F1
#
_entry.id   AF-A0A6I9PFE8-F1
#
_cell.length_a   1.000
_cell.length_b   1.000
_cell.length_c   1.000
_cell.angle_alpha   90.00
_cell.angle_beta   90.00
_cell.angle_gamma   90.00
#
_symmetry.space_group_name_H-M   'P 1'
#
loop_
_entity.id
_entity.type
_entity.pdbx_description
1 polymer ?
#
loop_
_entity_poly.entity_id
_entity_poly.type
_entity_poly.pdbx_seq_one_letter_code
_entity_poly.pdbx_strand_id
1 'polypeptide(L)'
;MTIKVLNSPPALQGDPGGLSVLQQLGLDQNSDFSDSSVQQCLDEHRERIRREIRKELKIKEGAENLRRATTERRNAQQVDSQIRSSKRKLEALHDQLQELDAHIVVKGPDENEDAPRSPGSLNRTSAIQRRIAALERQLNIELKVKQGAENMIPIYANGGTKDKKLLQMAQQMLQDSKTKIDIIRMQIRKAMQATEQSEENQCIYHPNPAFTPPSQS
;
A
#
# COMPACT_ATOMS: atom_id res chain seq x y z
N MET A 1 37.76 49.03 -29.04
CA MET A 1 37.03 47.78 -29.32
C MET A 1 37.86 46.60 -28.85
N THR A 2 37.60 46.05 -27.66
CA THR A 2 38.00 44.67 -27.33
C THR A 2 37.03 44.15 -26.27
N ILE A 3 36.44 43.01 -26.59
CA ILE A 3 35.22 42.45 -26.01
C ILE A 3 35.54 41.86 -24.63
N LYS A 4 34.77 42.23 -23.60
CA LYS A 4 34.72 41.51 -22.32
C LYS A 4 34.12 40.14 -22.58
N VAL A 5 34.94 39.10 -22.44
CA VAL A 5 34.49 37.71 -22.39
C VAL A 5 33.59 37.58 -21.16
N LEU A 6 32.28 37.46 -21.38
CA LEU A 6 31.36 37.06 -20.31
C LEU A 6 31.67 35.61 -19.94
N ASN A 7 31.97 35.46 -18.67
CA ASN A 7 32.07 34.23 -17.92
C ASN A 7 30.83 33.35 -18.20
N SER A 8 31.04 32.18 -18.82
CA SER A 8 30.01 31.15 -18.94
C SER A 8 30.02 30.32 -17.66
N PRO A 9 28.88 30.03 -17.02
CA PRO A 9 28.86 29.14 -15.87
C PRO A 9 29.23 27.71 -16.29
N PRO A 10 29.92 26.93 -15.44
CA PRO A 10 30.27 25.56 -15.76
C PRO A 10 28.99 24.73 -15.87
N ALA A 11 28.90 23.99 -16.97
CA ALA A 11 27.88 22.97 -17.20
C ALA A 11 27.86 22.00 -16.01
N LEU A 12 26.75 22.00 -15.26
CA LEU A 12 26.43 20.92 -14.33
C LEU A 12 26.06 19.70 -15.15
N GLN A 13 27.09 18.98 -15.61
CA GLN A 13 26.97 17.62 -16.10
C GLN A 13 26.86 16.71 -14.87
N GLY A 14 25.69 16.74 -14.24
CA GLY A 14 25.29 15.79 -13.22
C GLY A 14 24.77 14.52 -13.88
N ASP A 15 25.45 13.41 -13.59
CA ASP A 15 25.10 12.05 -13.96
C ASP A 15 23.60 11.76 -13.65
N PRO A 16 22.74 11.36 -14.61
CA PRO A 16 21.31 11.17 -14.38
C PRO A 16 20.98 9.92 -13.53
N GLY A 17 21.99 9.17 -13.09
CA GLY A 17 21.83 7.93 -12.30
C GLY A 17 21.67 8.12 -10.79
N GLY A 18 21.81 9.33 -10.26
CA GLY A 18 21.81 9.60 -8.81
C GLY A 18 20.69 10.51 -8.30
N LEU A 19 19.76 10.92 -9.16
CA LEU A 19 18.66 11.80 -8.76
C LEU A 19 17.60 11.00 -7.98
N SER A 20 17.25 11.51 -6.80
CA SER A 20 16.10 11.05 -6.01
C SER A 20 14.82 11.04 -6.86
N VAL A 21 13.94 10.06 -6.65
CA VAL A 21 12.65 9.99 -7.38
C VAL A 21 11.83 11.26 -7.20
N LEU A 22 11.94 11.91 -6.03
CA LEU A 22 11.27 13.17 -5.74
C LEU A 22 11.81 14.31 -6.59
N GLN A 23 13.14 14.35 -6.75
CA GLN A 23 13.79 15.35 -7.60
C GLN A 23 13.42 15.16 -9.08
N GLN A 24 13.21 13.92 -9.51
CA GLN A 24 12.73 13.59 -10.85
C GLN A 24 11.27 14.00 -11.08
N LEU A 25 10.50 14.11 -10.00
CA LEU A 25 9.14 14.64 -9.97
C LEU A 25 9.08 16.17 -9.84
N GLY A 26 10.22 16.85 -9.73
CA GLY A 26 10.28 18.28 -9.45
C GLY A 26 9.84 18.65 -8.04
N LEU A 27 9.77 17.67 -7.13
CA LEU A 27 9.43 17.85 -5.73
C LEU A 27 10.73 17.95 -4.91
N ASP A 28 10.89 19.07 -4.22
CA ASP A 28 11.99 19.28 -3.28
C ASP A 28 11.57 18.88 -1.86
N GLN A 29 12.52 18.84 -0.92
CA GLN A 29 12.26 18.52 0.49
C GLN A 29 11.28 19.51 1.16
N ASN A 30 11.02 20.67 0.54
CA ASN A 30 10.10 21.69 1.04
C ASN A 30 8.70 21.64 0.40
N SER A 31 8.48 20.72 -0.54
CA SER A 31 7.19 20.56 -1.22
C SER A 31 6.12 20.12 -0.23
N ASP A 32 4.90 20.67 -0.37
CA ASP A 32 3.80 20.27 0.52
C ASP A 32 3.23 18.91 0.10
N PHE A 33 3.80 17.84 0.65
CA PHE A 33 3.36 16.46 0.43
C PHE A 33 1.92 16.17 0.90
N SER A 34 1.28 17.11 1.62
CA SER A 34 -0.11 17.01 2.03
C SER A 34 -1.10 17.44 0.94
N ASP A 35 -0.64 18.11 -0.13
CA ASP A 35 -1.51 18.55 -1.21
C ASP A 35 -2.08 17.35 -1.98
N SER A 36 -3.38 17.41 -2.28
CA SER A 36 -4.10 16.33 -2.96
C SER A 36 -3.54 16.06 -4.36
N SER A 37 -3.03 17.09 -5.05
CA SER A 37 -2.47 16.93 -6.39
C SER A 37 -1.09 16.26 -6.37
N VAL A 38 -0.24 16.64 -5.40
CA VAL A 38 1.07 16.03 -5.14
C VAL A 38 0.89 14.57 -4.70
N GLN A 39 -0.04 14.30 -3.78
CA GLN A 39 -0.33 12.96 -3.30
C GLN A 39 -0.81 12.03 -4.42
N GLN A 40 -1.68 12.53 -5.31
CA GLN A 40 -2.12 11.78 -6.49
C GLN A 40 -0.95 11.48 -7.43
N CYS A 41 -0.07 12.46 -7.70
CA CYS A 41 1.11 12.27 -8.54
C CYS A 41 2.06 11.20 -7.98
N LEU A 42 2.28 11.22 -6.66
CA LEU A 42 3.08 10.22 -5.94
C LEU A 42 2.43 8.83 -6.00
N ASP A 43 1.10 8.74 -5.83
CA ASP A 43 0.36 7.48 -5.95
C ASP A 43 0.43 6.89 -7.36
N GLU A 44 0.32 7.72 -8.39
CA GLU A 44 0.49 7.32 -9.78
C GLU A 44 1.92 6.81 -10.05
N HIS A 45 2.94 7.46 -9.49
CA HIS A 45 4.33 7.02 -9.57
C HIS A 45 4.58 5.71 -8.82
N ARG A 46 4.03 5.56 -7.62
CA ARG A 46 4.05 4.29 -6.87
C ARG A 46 3.41 3.16 -7.67
N GLU A 47 2.25 3.39 -8.29
CA GLU A 47 1.61 2.35 -9.11
C GLU A 47 2.37 2.06 -10.40
N ARG A 48 3.01 3.06 -11.01
CA ARG A 48 3.91 2.84 -12.16
C ARG A 48 5.07 1.93 -11.78
N ILE A 49 5.75 2.21 -10.67
CA ILE A 49 6.87 1.40 -10.17
C ILE A 49 6.39 -0.01 -9.85
N ARG A 50 5.25 -0.17 -9.14
CA ARG A 50 4.65 -1.49 -8.86
C ARG A 50 4.32 -2.28 -10.13
N ARG A 51 3.85 -1.62 -11.19
CA ARG A 51 3.62 -2.27 -12.51
C ARG A 51 4.93 -2.72 -13.15
N GLU A 52 5.97 -1.90 -13.13
CA GLU A 52 7.28 -2.25 -13.67
C GLU A 52 7.92 -3.40 -12.90
N ILE A 53 7.81 -3.45 -11.57
CA ILE A 53 8.29 -4.58 -10.75
C ILE A 53 7.60 -5.88 -11.19
N ARG A 54 6.26 -5.88 -11.34
CA ARG A 54 5.52 -7.07 -11.79
C ARG A 54 5.96 -7.54 -13.18
N LYS A 55 6.21 -6.60 -14.10
CA LYS A 55 6.69 -6.90 -15.45
C LYS A 55 8.11 -7.48 -15.42
N GLU A 56 9.01 -6.87 -14.65
CA GLU A 56 10.40 -7.30 -14.54
C GLU A 56 10.53 -8.67 -13.86
N LEU A 57 9.68 -8.97 -12.87
CA LEU A 57 9.60 -10.30 -12.26
C LEU A 57 9.23 -11.38 -13.29
N LYS A 58 8.25 -11.11 -14.16
CA LYS A 58 7.87 -12.04 -15.24
C LYS A 58 9.00 -12.25 -16.24
N ILE A 59 9.72 -11.19 -16.59
CA ILE A 59 10.89 -11.27 -17.48
C ILE A 59 11.98 -12.13 -16.83
N LYS A 60 12.27 -11.88 -15.55
CA LYS A 60 13.25 -12.65 -14.78
C LYS A 60 12.88 -14.14 -14.70
N GLU A 61 11.63 -14.46 -14.37
CA GLU A 61 11.13 -15.85 -14.34
C GLU A 61 11.27 -16.53 -15.71
N GLY A 62 10.89 -15.83 -16.78
CA GLY A 62 11.07 -16.32 -18.16
C GLY A 62 12.53 -16.56 -18.52
N ALA A 63 13.43 -15.66 -18.14
CA ALA A 63 14.86 -15.80 -18.36
C ALA A 63 15.47 -16.95 -17.52
N GLU A 64 15.04 -17.13 -16.28
CA GLU A 64 15.46 -18.26 -15.44
C GLU A 64 14.98 -19.60 -16.02
N ASN A 65 13.76 -19.66 -16.55
CA ASN A 65 13.28 -20.86 -17.23
C ASN A 65 14.07 -21.14 -18.52
N LEU A 66 14.30 -20.11 -19.34
CA LEU A 66 15.14 -20.22 -20.54
C LEU A 66 16.56 -20.68 -20.20
N ARG A 67 17.12 -20.19 -19.08
CA ARG A 67 18.43 -20.60 -18.60
C ARG A 67 18.47 -22.10 -18.28
N ARG A 68 17.43 -22.63 -17.62
CA ARG A 68 17.32 -24.07 -17.31
C ARG A 68 17.22 -24.93 -18.58
N ALA A 69 16.57 -24.42 -19.62
CA ALA A 69 16.42 -25.12 -20.91
C ALA A 69 17.67 -25.01 -21.82
N THR A 70 18.57 -24.06 -21.56
CA THR A 70 19.72 -23.79 -22.42
C THR A 70 20.94 -24.61 -22.02
N THR A 71 21.47 -25.40 -22.95
CA THR A 71 22.67 -26.24 -22.77
C THR A 71 23.93 -25.63 -23.38
N GLU A 72 23.79 -24.79 -24.40
CA GLU A 72 24.93 -24.16 -25.10
C GLU A 72 25.58 -23.04 -24.28
N ARG A 73 26.91 -23.12 -24.09
CA ARG A 73 27.68 -22.21 -23.22
C ARG A 73 27.54 -20.73 -23.57
N ARG A 74 27.47 -20.36 -24.86
CA ARG A 74 27.38 -18.96 -25.31
C ARG A 74 26.00 -18.37 -25.04
N ASN A 75 24.94 -19.11 -25.37
CA ASN A 75 23.56 -18.69 -25.12
C ASN A 75 23.28 -18.62 -23.62
N ALA A 76 23.83 -19.57 -22.88
CA ALA A 76 23.78 -19.61 -21.43
C ALA A 76 24.33 -18.31 -20.82
N GLN A 77 25.50 -17.84 -21.25
CA GLN A 77 26.09 -16.57 -20.77
C GLN A 77 25.23 -15.34 -21.05
N GLN A 78 24.57 -15.30 -22.22
CA GLN A 78 23.65 -14.22 -22.58
C GLN A 78 22.40 -14.22 -21.69
N VAL A 79 21.82 -15.39 -21.40
CA VAL A 79 20.67 -15.48 -20.49
C VAL A 79 21.07 -15.09 -19.06
N ASP A 80 22.27 -15.48 -18.61
CA ASP A 80 22.78 -15.06 -17.30
C ASP A 80 22.96 -13.55 -17.19
N SER A 81 23.43 -12.90 -18.27
CA SER A 81 23.55 -11.43 -18.27
C SER A 81 22.19 -10.75 -18.20
N GLN A 82 21.18 -11.32 -18.87
CA GLN A 82 19.78 -10.87 -18.78
C GLN A 82 19.22 -11.03 -17.36
N ILE A 83 19.41 -12.20 -16.72
CA ILE A 83 18.97 -12.42 -15.33
C ILE A 83 19.63 -11.42 -14.38
N ARG A 84 20.95 -11.19 -14.51
CA ARG A 84 21.66 -10.19 -13.69
C ARG A 84 21.13 -8.78 -13.92
N SER A 85 20.81 -8.42 -15.17
CA SER A 85 20.24 -7.12 -15.52
C SER A 85 18.86 -6.92 -14.89
N SER A 86 17.96 -7.91 -15.02
CA SER A 86 16.64 -7.87 -14.40
C SER A 86 16.71 -7.80 -12.87
N LYS A 87 17.67 -8.50 -12.24
CA LYS A 87 17.86 -8.42 -10.79
C LYS A 87 18.25 -6.99 -10.34
N ARG A 88 19.22 -6.36 -11.01
CA ARG A 88 19.62 -4.97 -10.71
C ARG A 88 18.47 -3.99 -10.93
N LYS A 89 17.68 -4.18 -12.00
CA LYS A 89 16.52 -3.33 -12.26
C LYS A 89 15.45 -3.47 -11.18
N LEU A 90 15.22 -4.69 -10.68
CA LEU A 90 14.31 -4.92 -9.55
C LEU A 90 14.79 -4.23 -8.28
N GLU A 91 16.09 -4.32 -7.96
CA GLU A 91 16.70 -3.63 -6.82
C GLU A 91 16.46 -2.12 -6.93
N ALA A 92 16.81 -1.50 -8.06
CA ALA A 92 16.58 -0.07 -8.29
C ALA A 92 15.10 0.34 -8.17
N LEU A 93 14.18 -0.46 -8.74
CA LEU A 93 12.73 -0.18 -8.63
C LEU A 93 12.23 -0.30 -7.18
N HIS A 94 12.77 -1.24 -6.40
CA HIS A 94 12.46 -1.37 -4.99
C HIS A 94 12.98 -0.20 -4.17
N ASP A 95 14.20 0.25 -4.43
CA ASP A 95 14.80 1.42 -3.76
C ASP A 95 13.96 2.68 -4.03
N GLN A 96 13.55 2.89 -5.29
CA GLN A 96 12.67 4.00 -5.68
C GLN A 96 11.30 3.93 -4.99
N LEU A 97 10.72 2.74 -4.87
CA LEU A 97 9.44 2.57 -4.17
C LEU A 97 9.58 2.85 -2.68
N GLN A 98 10.66 2.37 -2.06
CA GLN A 98 10.95 2.59 -0.65
C GLN A 98 11.19 4.07 -0.35
N GLU A 99 11.86 4.80 -1.24
CA GLU A 99 12.04 6.25 -1.12
C GLU A 99 10.70 7.02 -1.11
N LEU A 100 9.78 6.63 -1.99
CA LEU A 100 8.43 7.21 -2.06
C LEU A 100 7.55 6.85 -0.86
N ASP A 101 7.73 5.66 -0.27
CA ASP A 101 6.99 5.24 0.93
C ASP A 101 7.55 5.90 2.21
N ALA A 102 8.86 6.16 2.28
CA ALA A 102 9.50 6.79 3.42
C ALA A 102 9.02 8.25 3.66
N HIS A 103 8.72 8.99 2.59
CA HIS A 103 8.26 10.39 2.70
C HIS A 103 6.82 10.54 3.22
N ILE A 104 6.06 9.44 3.35
CA ILE A 104 4.75 9.44 4.02
C ILE A 104 4.90 9.50 5.56
N VAL A 105 6.06 9.10 6.11
CA VAL A 105 6.24 8.93 7.58
C VAL A 105 6.86 10.16 8.28
N VAL A 106 7.54 11.05 7.56
CA VAL A 106 8.32 12.16 8.18
C VAL A 106 7.49 13.42 8.45
N LYS A 107 6.27 13.56 7.91
CA LYS A 107 5.34 14.66 8.25
C LYS A 107 4.25 14.18 9.22
N GLY A 108 4.67 13.58 10.34
CA GLY A 108 3.87 13.60 11.57
C GLY A 108 3.82 15.04 12.09
N PRO A 109 2.67 15.56 12.54
CA PRO A 109 2.49 16.99 12.78
C PRO A 109 3.13 17.39 14.12
N ASP A 110 4.39 17.80 14.10
CA ASP A 110 5.02 18.41 15.27
C ASP A 110 5.00 19.95 15.18
N GLU A 111 4.09 20.49 15.98
CA GLU A 111 4.28 21.62 16.89
C GLU A 111 4.57 23.01 16.29
N ASN A 112 3.53 23.84 16.20
CA ASN A 112 3.59 25.26 16.58
C ASN A 112 2.19 25.79 16.99
N GLU A 113 2.10 26.15 18.27
CA GLU A 113 1.39 27.30 18.88
C GLU A 113 -0.14 27.44 18.74
N ASP A 114 -0.79 27.36 19.91
CA ASP A 114 -2.04 28.01 20.33
C ASP A 114 -3.30 27.91 19.46
N ALA A 115 -4.06 26.84 19.69
CA ALA A 115 -5.52 26.86 19.49
C ALA A 115 -6.22 25.89 20.46
N PRO A 116 -7.39 26.26 21.02
CA PRO A 116 -8.08 25.45 22.02
C PRO A 116 -8.65 24.17 21.39
N ARG A 117 -7.93 23.07 21.60
CA ARG A 117 -8.37 21.69 21.76
C ARG A 117 -9.83 21.37 21.33
N SER A 118 -10.01 20.99 20.06
CA SER A 118 -10.74 19.76 19.67
C SER A 118 -10.63 19.46 18.16
N PRO A 119 -9.82 18.47 17.74
CA PRO A 119 -10.13 17.71 16.51
C PRO A 119 -9.78 16.21 16.65
N GLY A 120 -10.41 15.51 17.59
CA GLY A 120 -10.18 14.07 17.81
C GLY A 120 -11.07 13.12 16.97
N SER A 121 -12.09 13.66 16.29
CA SER A 121 -13.13 12.86 15.63
C SER A 121 -12.76 12.46 14.19
N LEU A 122 -12.27 13.40 13.37
CA LEU A 122 -12.01 13.16 11.94
C LEU A 122 -10.88 12.15 11.69
N ASN A 123 -9.82 12.17 12.50
CA ASN A 123 -8.69 11.23 12.39
C ASN A 123 -9.06 9.81 12.84
N ARG A 124 -9.98 9.67 13.80
CA ARG A 124 -10.46 8.37 14.29
C ARG A 124 -11.37 7.71 13.27
N THR A 125 -12.31 8.48 12.70
CA THR A 125 -13.22 8.00 11.66
C THR A 125 -12.45 7.57 10.41
N SER A 126 -11.45 8.35 9.97
CA SER A 126 -10.61 7.96 8.83
C SER A 126 -9.77 6.69 9.09
N ALA A 127 -9.28 6.49 10.32
CA ALA A 127 -8.57 5.27 10.70
C ALA A 127 -9.49 4.03 10.70
N ILE A 128 -10.73 4.17 11.17
CA ILE A 128 -11.72 3.09 11.15
C ILE A 128 -12.13 2.75 9.72
N GLN A 129 -12.33 3.75 8.85
CA GLN A 129 -12.60 3.52 7.43
C GLN A 129 -11.46 2.79 6.73
N ARG A 130 -10.19 3.15 6.99
CA ARG A 130 -9.03 2.41 6.47
C ARG A 130 -9.01 0.95 6.94
N ARG A 131 -9.36 0.71 8.20
CA ARG A 131 -9.47 -0.65 8.77
C ARG A 131 -10.59 -1.46 8.11
N ILE A 132 -11.76 -0.86 7.89
CA ILE A 132 -12.90 -1.50 7.19
C ILE A 132 -12.48 -1.87 5.77
N ALA A 133 -11.89 -0.93 5.01
CA ALA A 133 -11.44 -1.18 3.64
C ALA A 133 -10.38 -2.30 3.57
N ALA A 134 -9.48 -2.40 4.57
CA ALA A 134 -8.52 -3.49 4.65
C ALA A 134 -9.22 -4.86 4.91
N LEU A 135 -10.20 -4.89 5.82
CA LEU A 135 -10.98 -6.10 6.11
C LEU A 135 -11.81 -6.54 4.91
N GLU A 136 -12.39 -5.62 4.14
CA GLU A 136 -13.13 -5.93 2.91
C GLU A 136 -12.23 -6.56 1.84
N ARG A 137 -11.00 -6.07 1.68
CA ARG A 137 -10.02 -6.71 0.80
C ARG A 137 -9.69 -8.14 1.26
N GLN A 138 -9.46 -8.34 2.56
CA GLN A 138 -9.23 -9.68 3.11
C GLN A 138 -10.44 -10.60 2.91
N LEU A 139 -11.66 -10.09 3.09
CA LEU A 139 -12.89 -10.82 2.84
C LEU A 139 -12.97 -11.29 1.39
N ASN A 140 -12.64 -10.43 0.42
CA ASN A 140 -12.65 -10.79 -1.00
C ASN A 140 -11.63 -11.89 -1.32
N ILE A 141 -10.45 -11.85 -0.71
CA ILE A 141 -9.43 -12.89 -0.85
C ILE A 141 -9.97 -14.22 -0.33
N GLU A 142 -10.48 -14.27 0.90
CA GLU A 142 -10.98 -15.51 1.50
C GLU A 142 -12.21 -16.06 0.74
N LEU A 143 -13.05 -15.19 0.17
CA LEU A 143 -14.14 -15.62 -0.72
C LEU A 143 -13.62 -16.31 -2.00
N LYS A 144 -12.54 -15.78 -2.59
CA LYS A 144 -11.90 -16.41 -3.76
C LYS A 144 -11.23 -17.74 -3.39
N VAL A 145 -10.61 -17.84 -2.21
CA VAL A 145 -10.05 -19.10 -1.69
C VAL A 145 -11.17 -20.11 -1.48
N LYS A 146 -12.28 -19.71 -0.85
CA LYS A 146 -13.47 -20.53 -0.64
C LYS A 146 -14.01 -21.09 -1.96
N GLN A 147 -14.18 -20.22 -2.96
CA GLN A 147 -14.64 -20.62 -4.30
C GLN A 147 -13.65 -21.56 -4.99
N GLY A 148 -12.35 -21.28 -4.88
CA GLY A 148 -11.30 -22.12 -5.42
C GLY A 148 -11.37 -23.54 -4.83
N ALA A 149 -11.47 -23.65 -3.51
CA ALA A 149 -11.62 -24.93 -2.83
C ALA A 149 -12.91 -25.67 -3.24
N GLU A 150 -14.04 -24.97 -3.32
CA GLU A 150 -15.32 -25.53 -3.80
C GLU A 150 -15.23 -26.08 -5.22
N ASN A 151 -14.47 -25.42 -6.10
CA ASN A 151 -14.24 -25.89 -7.48
C ASN A 151 -13.26 -27.08 -7.55
N MET A 152 -12.31 -27.16 -6.61
CA MET A 152 -11.31 -28.24 -6.58
C MET A 152 -11.85 -29.54 -5.99
N ILE A 153 -12.77 -29.48 -5.02
CA ILE A 153 -13.32 -30.67 -4.35
C ILE A 153 -13.91 -31.70 -5.34
N PRO A 154 -14.77 -31.32 -6.31
CA PRO A 154 -15.32 -32.26 -7.28
C PRO A 154 -14.26 -32.97 -8.13
N ILE A 155 -13.14 -32.31 -8.41
CA ILE A 155 -12.03 -32.86 -9.22
C ILE A 155 -11.39 -34.06 -8.51
N TYR A 156 -11.27 -33.99 -7.19
CA TYR A 156 -10.63 -35.03 -6.37
C TYR A 156 -11.61 -36.04 -5.76
N ALA A 157 -12.92 -35.75 -5.80
CA ALA A 157 -13.95 -36.59 -5.18
C ALA A 157 -14.02 -38.02 -5.76
N ASN A 158 -13.68 -38.19 -7.04
CA ASN A 158 -13.73 -39.49 -7.74
C ASN A 158 -12.32 -40.06 -8.03
N GLY A 159 -11.27 -39.47 -7.46
CA GLY A 159 -9.89 -39.85 -7.72
C GLY A 159 -9.40 -41.07 -6.92
N GLY A 160 -8.21 -41.57 -7.27
CA GLY A 160 -7.57 -42.71 -6.60
C GLY A 160 -6.97 -42.35 -5.23
N THR A 161 -6.19 -43.26 -4.64
CA THR A 161 -5.60 -43.08 -3.29
C THR A 161 -4.71 -41.83 -3.15
N LYS A 162 -4.06 -41.37 -4.22
CA LYS A 162 -3.28 -40.13 -4.25
C LYS A 162 -4.16 -38.88 -4.16
N ASP A 163 -5.35 -38.92 -4.76
CA ASP A 163 -6.30 -37.80 -4.80
C ASP A 163 -7.02 -37.62 -3.47
N LYS A 164 -7.08 -38.67 -2.64
CA LYS A 164 -7.65 -38.58 -1.28
C LYS A 164 -6.95 -37.54 -0.40
N LYS A 165 -5.62 -37.41 -0.51
CA LYS A 165 -4.87 -36.38 0.22
C LYS A 165 -5.20 -34.97 -0.29
N LEU A 166 -5.28 -34.81 -1.61
CA LEU A 166 -5.62 -33.52 -2.23
C LEU A 166 -7.06 -33.11 -1.91
N LEU A 167 -7.99 -34.07 -1.90
CA LEU A 167 -9.38 -33.87 -1.47
C LEU A 167 -9.44 -33.37 -0.02
N GLN A 168 -8.69 -34.01 0.89
CA GLN A 168 -8.63 -33.59 2.28
C GLN A 168 -8.06 -32.16 2.43
N MET A 169 -7.01 -31.83 1.68
CA MET A 169 -6.45 -30.47 1.68
C MET A 169 -7.46 -29.45 1.16
N ALA A 170 -8.17 -29.73 0.07
CA ALA A 170 -9.20 -28.85 -0.48
C ALA A 170 -10.37 -28.67 0.51
N GLN A 171 -10.80 -29.73 1.19
CA GLN A 171 -11.82 -29.66 2.24
C GLN A 171 -11.35 -28.83 3.44
N GLN A 172 -10.10 -28.98 3.87
CA GLN A 172 -9.53 -28.17 4.95
C GLN A 172 -9.48 -26.68 4.55
N MET A 173 -9.00 -26.37 3.36
CA MET A 173 -8.99 -25.00 2.84
C MET A 173 -10.40 -24.39 2.77
N LEU A 174 -11.40 -25.19 2.39
CA LEU A 174 -12.79 -24.75 2.39
C LEU A 174 -13.28 -24.43 3.81
N GLN A 175 -12.96 -25.27 4.79
CA GLN A 175 -13.35 -25.05 6.16
C GLN A 175 -12.67 -23.81 6.75
N ASP A 176 -11.35 -23.70 6.56
CA ASP A 176 -10.56 -22.59 7.07
C ASP A 176 -11.01 -21.25 6.47
N SER A 177 -11.24 -21.20 5.15
CA SER A 177 -11.71 -19.98 4.49
C SER A 177 -13.12 -19.57 4.96
N LYS A 178 -14.03 -20.52 5.20
CA LYS A 178 -15.36 -20.23 5.80
C LYS A 178 -15.24 -19.61 7.18
N THR A 179 -14.44 -20.21 8.07
CA THR A 179 -14.21 -19.67 9.42
C THR A 179 -13.60 -18.27 9.37
N LYS A 180 -12.62 -18.04 8.50
CA LYS A 180 -12.02 -16.71 8.33
C LYS A 180 -13.02 -15.68 7.81
N ILE A 181 -13.86 -16.04 6.84
CA ILE A 181 -14.92 -15.17 6.32
C ILE A 181 -15.83 -14.69 7.46
N ASP A 182 -16.25 -15.60 8.34
CA ASP A 182 -17.13 -15.26 9.46
C ASP A 182 -16.44 -14.32 10.47
N ILE A 183 -15.17 -14.59 10.79
CA ILE A 183 -14.37 -13.72 11.65
C ILE A 183 -14.23 -12.32 11.04
N ILE A 184 -13.89 -12.23 9.76
CA ILE A 184 -13.69 -10.94 9.06
C ILE A 184 -15.01 -10.16 9.01
N ARG A 185 -16.13 -10.82 8.66
CA ARG A 185 -17.47 -10.20 8.68
C ARG A 185 -17.85 -9.69 10.06
N MET A 186 -17.52 -10.43 11.12
CA MET A 186 -17.73 -9.98 12.50
C MET A 186 -16.87 -8.75 12.82
N GLN A 187 -15.61 -8.73 12.40
CA GLN A 187 -14.72 -7.58 12.61
C GLN A 187 -15.18 -6.33 11.86
N ILE A 188 -15.72 -6.47 10.64
CA ILE A 188 -16.30 -5.35 9.88
C ILE A 188 -17.49 -4.77 10.65
N ARG A 189 -18.46 -5.61 11.06
CA ARG A 189 -19.62 -5.15 11.85
C ARG A 189 -19.19 -4.43 13.14
N LYS A 190 -18.20 -4.97 13.85
CA LYS A 190 -17.66 -4.35 15.06
C LYS A 190 -16.98 -3.00 14.79
N ALA A 191 -16.25 -2.89 13.68
CA ALA A 191 -15.61 -1.63 13.28
C ALA A 191 -16.66 -0.57 12.88
N MET A 192 -17.75 -0.97 12.22
CA MET A 192 -18.86 -0.06 11.87
C MET A 192 -19.61 0.43 13.12
N GLN A 193 -19.88 -0.43 14.10
CA GLN A 193 -20.51 0.02 15.35
C GLN A 193 -19.62 0.99 16.15
N ALA A 194 -18.30 0.87 16.03
CA ALA A 194 -17.36 1.79 16.69
C ALA A 194 -17.38 3.22 16.10
N THR A 195 -17.88 3.41 14.87
CA THR A 195 -18.10 4.75 14.32
C THR A 195 -19.39 5.39 14.85
N GLU A 196 -20.42 4.59 15.13
CA GLU A 196 -21.74 5.07 15.61
C GLU A 196 -21.74 5.38 17.13
N GLN A 197 -21.03 4.61 17.95
CA GLN A 197 -20.92 4.85 19.41
C GLN A 197 -20.12 6.11 19.78
N SER A 198 -19.49 6.79 18.82
CA SER A 198 -18.80 8.07 19.05
C SER A 198 -19.74 9.28 18.96
N GLU A 199 -20.97 9.11 18.47
CA GLU A 199 -21.95 10.20 18.30
C GLU A 199 -22.97 10.30 19.45
N GLU A 200 -23.27 9.20 20.16
CA GLU A 200 -24.27 9.21 21.25
C GLU A 200 -23.77 9.75 22.61
N ASN A 201 -22.46 9.88 22.84
CA ASN A 201 -21.93 10.43 24.10
C ASN A 201 -21.98 11.97 24.18
N GLN A 202 -22.65 12.63 23.22
CA GLN A 202 -22.79 14.08 23.16
C GLN A 202 -24.27 14.53 23.18
N CYS A 203 -25.15 13.83 23.91
CA CYS A 203 -26.55 14.25 24.10
C CYS A 203 -27.06 14.10 25.56
N ILE A 204 -26.22 14.40 26.57
CA ILE A 204 -26.68 14.66 27.94
C ILE A 204 -25.98 15.91 28.49
N TYR A 205 -26.35 17.08 28.00
CA TYR A 205 -26.28 18.32 28.77
C TYR A 205 -27.55 19.12 28.46
N HIS A 206 -28.62 18.79 29.18
CA HIS A 206 -29.77 19.68 29.30
C HIS A 206 -29.37 20.82 30.24
N PRO A 207 -29.35 22.09 29.81
CA PRO A 207 -29.14 23.21 30.72
C PRO A 207 -30.35 23.32 31.64
N ASN A 208 -30.11 23.24 32.95
CA ASN A 208 -31.09 23.44 33.99
C ASN A 208 -31.63 24.89 33.92
N PRO A 209 -32.95 25.14 33.75
CA PRO A 209 -33.45 26.51 33.68
C PRO A 209 -33.43 27.15 35.07
N ALA A 210 -32.57 28.16 35.19
CA ALA A 210 -32.72 29.34 36.06
C ALA A 210 -33.06 29.09 37.54
N PHE A 211 -32.02 28.98 38.37
CA PHE A 211 -32.08 29.39 39.76
C PHE A 211 -31.86 30.91 39.81
N THR A 212 -32.93 31.70 39.90
CA THR A 212 -32.84 33.14 40.18
C THR A 212 -32.61 33.33 41.69
N PRO A 213 -31.48 33.94 42.12
CA PRO A 213 -31.29 34.25 43.54
C PRO A 213 -32.18 35.42 43.96
N PRO A 214 -32.67 35.45 45.21
CA PRO A 214 -33.51 36.54 45.68
C PRO A 214 -32.69 37.83 45.86
N SER A 215 -33.23 38.94 45.38
CA SER A 215 -32.72 40.29 45.65
C SER A 215 -32.72 40.54 47.15
N GLN A 216 -31.55 40.85 47.71
CA GLN A 216 -31.45 41.38 49.06
C GLN A 216 -31.83 42.86 49.04
N SER A 217 -32.71 43.18 50.01
CA SER A 217 -33.19 44.45 50.57
C SER A 217 -32.83 45.77 49.92
#